data_AF-A0A978SGZ2-F1
#
_entry.id   AF-A0A978SGZ2-F1
#
_cell.length_a   1.000
_cell.length_b   1.000
_cell.length_c   1.000
_cell.angle_alpha   90.00
_cell.angle_beta   90.00
_cell.angle_gamma   90.00
#
_symmetry.space_group_name_H-M   'P 1'
#
loop_
_entity.id
_entity.type
_entity.pdbx_description
1 polymer ?
#
loop_
_entity_poly.entity_id
_entity_poly.type
_entity_poly.pdbx_seq_one_letter_code
_entity_poly.pdbx_strand_id
1 'polypeptide(L)'
;MDSYVYIITALLPLAASMLVFQTNPYHALVIRGVLGAISALVYAILGAADVALTEALVGTLLAITLYAVAVRSSLVLRLGVLKDDFLAIEQDADQDHTNHLKQKLANLRVLFEKYHLRVELVPYLDHADLHHALINKEVHVIYTQSDAKAGYTGDSFYLNTRLQRIHEILNADPSLTSVLVDINALNPKEVCL
;
A
#
# COMPACT_ATOMS: atom_id res chain seq x y z
N MET A 1 -23.65 10.69 40.55
CA MET A 1 -22.66 10.78 39.47
C MET A 1 -22.73 12.17 38.93
N ASP A 2 -21.61 12.88 38.97
CA ASP A 2 -21.53 14.25 38.51
C ASP A 2 -21.73 14.34 36.99
N SER A 3 -22.38 15.40 36.52
CA SER A 3 -22.72 15.62 35.11
C SER A 3 -21.51 15.46 34.16
N TYR A 4 -20.31 15.83 34.63
CA TYR A 4 -19.08 15.72 33.84
C TYR A 4 -18.70 14.27 33.50
N VAL A 5 -19.02 13.29 34.36
CA VAL A 5 -18.69 11.87 34.09
C VAL A 5 -19.47 11.39 32.87
N TYR A 6 -20.75 11.75 32.78
CA TYR A 6 -21.59 11.41 31.62
C TYR A 6 -21.04 12.03 30.34
N ILE A 7 -20.63 13.30 30.39
CA ILE A 7 -20.04 14.00 29.24
C ILE A 7 -18.76 13.30 28.77
N ILE A 8 -17.86 12.94 29.68
CA ILE A 8 -16.61 12.25 29.33
C ILE A 8 -16.90 10.85 28.77
N THR A 9 -17.81 10.09 29.38
CA THR A 9 -18.18 8.76 28.86
C THR A 9 -18.84 8.83 27.49
N ALA A 10 -19.56 9.90 27.17
CA ALA A 10 -20.16 10.10 25.84
C ALA A 10 -19.11 10.38 24.74
N LEU A 11 -17.90 10.81 25.10
CA LEU A 11 -16.80 10.97 24.14
C LEU A 11 -16.30 9.62 23.60
N LEU A 12 -16.42 8.53 24.37
CA LEU A 12 -16.02 7.19 23.94
C LEU A 12 -16.76 6.71 22.68
N PRO A 13 -18.11 6.61 22.65
CA PRO A 13 -18.83 6.18 21.46
C PRO A 13 -18.65 7.14 20.29
N LEU A 14 -18.46 8.44 20.55
CA LEU A 14 -18.17 9.42 19.50
C LEU A 14 -16.80 9.16 18.86
N ALA A 15 -15.74 9.00 19.65
CA ALA A 15 -14.40 8.70 19.15
C ALA A 15 -14.33 7.32 18.48
N ALA A 16 -15.06 6.33 19.00
CA ALA A 16 -15.17 5.01 18.40
C ALA A 16 -15.85 5.07 17.02
N SER A 17 -16.94 5.84 16.89
CA SER A 17 -17.60 6.07 15.60
C SER A 17 -16.64 6.72 14.60
N MET A 18 -15.96 7.79 15.00
CA MET A 18 -14.96 8.48 14.16
C MET A 18 -13.86 7.52 13.69
N LEU A 19 -13.39 6.63 14.56
CA LEU A 19 -12.37 5.63 14.24
C LEU A 19 -12.85 4.61 13.19
N VAL A 20 -14.08 4.11 13.30
CA VAL A 20 -14.63 3.10 12.37
C VAL A 20 -14.79 3.65 10.96
N PHE A 21 -15.12 4.94 10.82
CA PHE A 21 -15.29 5.57 9.50
C PHE A 21 -13.99 6.12 8.90
N GLN A 22 -12.87 6.05 9.62
CA GLN A 22 -11.61 6.60 9.13
C GLN A 22 -10.96 5.69 8.09
N THR A 23 -10.77 6.20 6.87
CA THR A 23 -10.16 5.45 5.75
C THR A 23 -8.63 5.49 5.76
N ASN A 24 -8.03 6.54 6.32
CA ASN A 24 -6.58 6.67 6.41
C ASN A 24 -6.04 5.97 7.66
N PRO A 25 -5.13 4.97 7.53
CA PRO A 25 -4.63 4.19 8.67
C PRO A 25 -3.86 5.03 9.69
N TYR A 26 -3.16 6.09 9.26
CA TYR A 26 -2.43 6.98 10.16
C TYR A 26 -3.38 7.78 11.05
N HIS A 27 -4.44 8.34 10.46
CA HIS A 27 -5.46 9.05 11.23
C HIS A 27 -6.25 8.11 12.14
N ALA A 28 -6.57 6.90 11.68
CA ALA A 28 -7.23 5.89 12.50
C ALA A 28 -6.40 5.55 13.75
N LEU A 29 -5.08 5.45 13.59
CA LEU A 29 -4.13 5.17 14.66
C LEU A 29 -4.07 6.32 15.69
N VAL A 30 -4.10 7.58 15.24
CA VAL A 30 -4.19 8.74 16.14
C VAL A 30 -5.50 8.74 16.92
N ILE A 31 -6.64 8.54 16.25
CA ILE A 31 -7.96 8.49 16.90
C ILE A 31 -8.03 7.31 17.87
N ARG A 32 -7.38 6.18 17.57
CA ARG A 32 -7.28 5.03 18.48
C ARG A 32 -6.58 5.40 19.78
N GLY A 33 -5.50 6.18 19.70
CA GLY A 33 -4.81 6.70 20.89
C GLY A 33 -5.66 7.65 21.71
N VAL A 34 -6.41 8.54 21.06
CA VAL A 34 -7.35 9.43 21.74
C VAL A 34 -8.45 8.64 22.44
N LEU A 35 -9.07 7.67 21.76
CA LEU A 35 -10.10 6.79 22.33
C LEU A 35 -9.59 6.08 23.59
N GLY A 36 -8.38 5.54 23.53
CA GLY A 36 -7.77 4.84 24.64
C GLY A 36 -7.36 5.77 25.80
N ALA A 37 -6.92 7.00 25.52
CA ALA A 37 -6.65 7.99 26.56
C ALA A 37 -7.92 8.40 27.30
N ILE A 38 -9.04 8.55 26.57
CA ILE A 38 -10.37 8.80 27.17
C ILE A 38 -10.80 7.60 28.01
N SER A 39 -10.60 6.37 27.52
CA SER A 39 -10.88 5.13 28.26
C SER A 39 -10.13 5.07 29.60
N ALA A 40 -8.81 5.30 29.59
CA ALA A 40 -7.99 5.35 30.81
C ALA A 40 -8.45 6.45 31.78
N LEU A 41 -8.81 7.64 31.27
CA LEU A 41 -9.34 8.74 32.09
C LEU A 41 -10.67 8.35 32.77
N VAL A 42 -11.58 7.69 32.05
CA VAL A 42 -12.85 7.19 32.62
C VAL A 42 -12.57 6.19 33.73
N TYR A 43 -11.68 5.22 33.52
CA TYR A 43 -11.32 4.26 34.57
C TYR A 43 -10.71 4.92 35.80
N ALA A 44 -9.85 5.92 35.62
CA ALA A 44 -9.25 6.66 36.73
C ALA A 44 -10.29 7.42 37.55
N ILE A 45 -11.24 8.11 36.89
CA ILE A 45 -12.34 8.84 37.54
C ILE A 45 -13.27 7.90 38.32
N LEU A 46 -13.48 6.69 37.81
CA LEU A 46 -14.29 5.66 38.49
C LEU A 46 -13.56 4.97 39.65
N GLY A 47 -12.32 5.36 39.96
CA GLY A 47 -11.53 4.81 41.06
C GLY A 47 -10.78 3.51 40.71
N ALA A 48 -10.78 3.11 39.44
CA ALA A 48 -10.07 1.92 38.96
C ALA A 48 -8.67 2.30 38.44
N ALA A 49 -7.78 2.74 39.34
CA ALA A 49 -6.46 3.24 38.98
C ALA A 49 -5.57 2.19 38.28
N ASP A 50 -5.58 0.94 38.77
CA ASP A 50 -4.80 -0.15 38.18
C ASP A 50 -5.28 -0.47 36.76
N VAL A 51 -6.60 -0.47 36.56
CA VAL A 51 -7.21 -0.67 35.22
C VAL A 51 -6.84 0.47 34.28
N ALA A 52 -6.92 1.72 34.75
CA ALA A 52 -6.54 2.90 33.97
C ALA A 52 -5.07 2.84 33.50
N LEU A 53 -4.16 2.43 34.38
CA LEU A 53 -2.75 2.28 34.05
C LEU A 53 -2.53 1.19 32.99
N THR A 54 -3.18 0.04 33.14
CA THR A 54 -3.05 -1.06 32.17
C THR A 54 -3.69 -0.72 30.82
N GLU A 55 -4.79 0.02 30.82
CA GLU A 55 -5.41 0.53 29.59
C GLU A 55 -4.44 1.48 28.89
N ALA A 56 -3.87 2.46 29.60
CA ALA A 56 -2.90 3.38 29.01
C ALA A 56 -1.67 2.64 28.44
N LEU A 57 -1.05 1.75 29.21
CA LEU A 57 0.20 1.09 28.82
C LEU A 57 0.00 -0.04 27.79
N VAL A 58 -0.87 -1.00 28.10
CA VAL A 58 -1.07 -2.19 27.27
C VAL A 58 -2.19 -1.96 26.25
N GLY A 59 -3.30 -1.35 26.69
CA GLY A 59 -4.46 -1.09 25.83
C GLY A 59 -4.20 -0.06 24.73
N THR A 60 -3.44 1.00 25.04
CA THR A 60 -3.15 2.09 24.08
C THR A 60 -1.72 2.06 23.55
N LEU A 61 -0.70 2.16 24.40
CA LEU A 61 0.68 2.36 23.94
C LEU A 61 1.20 1.11 23.20
N LEU A 62 1.05 -0.08 23.78
CA LEU A 62 1.47 -1.31 23.13
C LEU A 62 0.66 -1.57 21.83
N ALA A 63 -0.66 -1.41 21.87
CA ALA A 63 -1.50 -1.60 20.69
C ALA A 63 -1.13 -0.63 19.56
N ILE A 64 -0.91 0.64 19.87
CA ILE A 64 -0.52 1.67 18.90
C ILE A 64 0.85 1.39 18.31
N THR A 65 1.83 1.02 19.14
CA THR A 65 3.19 0.71 18.66
C THR A 65 3.19 -0.49 17.73
N LEU A 66 2.52 -1.58 18.09
CA LEU A 66 2.37 -2.75 17.22
C LEU A 66 1.64 -2.40 15.92
N TYR A 67 0.56 -1.62 16.00
CA TYR A 67 -0.19 -1.21 14.82
C TYR A 67 0.61 -0.27 13.93
N ALA A 68 1.41 0.64 14.49
CA ALA A 68 2.29 1.53 13.74
C ALA A 68 3.36 0.72 12.98
N VAL A 69 3.95 -0.29 13.62
CA VAL A 69 4.89 -1.20 12.98
C VAL A 69 4.21 -1.99 11.86
N ALA A 70 3.01 -2.51 12.11
CA ALA A 70 2.23 -3.26 11.12
C ALA A 70 1.85 -2.41 9.90
N VAL A 71 1.34 -1.19 10.12
CA VAL A 71 1.00 -0.26 9.03
C VAL A 71 2.24 0.10 8.22
N ARG A 72 3.36 0.40 8.90
CA ARG A 72 4.61 0.73 8.22
C ARG A 72 5.16 -0.44 7.41
N SER A 73 4.99 -1.69 7.87
CA SER A 73 5.45 -2.87 7.15
C SER A 73 4.49 -3.35 6.06
N SER A 74 3.19 -3.06 6.17
CA SER A 74 2.17 -3.50 5.21
C SER A 74 2.00 -2.57 4.01
N LEU A 75 2.39 -1.30 4.11
CA LEU A 75 2.22 -0.29 3.05
C LEU A 75 3.37 -0.29 2.02
N VAL A 76 3.79 -1.47 1.59
CA VAL A 76 4.86 -1.65 0.60
C VAL A 76 4.30 -2.32 -0.66
N LEU A 77 4.40 -1.61 -1.78
CA LEU A 77 4.12 -2.15 -3.10
C LEU A 77 5.39 -2.74 -3.70
N ARG A 78 5.43 -4.07 -3.82
CA ARG A 78 6.53 -4.77 -4.50
C ARG A 78 6.30 -4.85 -6.00
N LEU A 79 7.19 -4.24 -6.77
CA LEU A 79 7.25 -4.25 -8.23
C LEU A 79 8.36 -5.20 -8.68
N GLY A 80 7.99 -6.29 -9.35
CA GLY A 80 8.95 -7.19 -9.98
C GLY A 80 9.47 -6.63 -11.30
N VAL A 81 10.78 -6.65 -11.50
CA VAL A 81 11.47 -6.26 -12.74
C VAL A 81 12.47 -7.33 -13.14
N LEU A 82 12.85 -7.40 -14.41
CA LEU A 82 13.96 -8.26 -14.84
C LEU A 82 15.28 -7.73 -14.30
N LYS A 83 16.23 -8.64 -14.05
CA LYS A 83 17.55 -8.31 -13.51
C LYS A 83 18.34 -7.41 -14.46
N ASP A 84 18.23 -7.63 -15.77
CA ASP A 84 18.91 -6.82 -16.78
C ASP A 84 18.40 -5.36 -16.76
N ASP A 85 17.08 -5.18 -16.66
CA ASP A 85 16.45 -3.87 -16.49
C ASP A 85 16.85 -3.22 -15.15
N PHE A 86 16.89 -4.00 -14.06
CA PHE A 86 17.29 -3.51 -12.74
C PHE A 86 18.74 -2.99 -12.73
N LEU A 87 19.67 -3.75 -13.30
CA LEU A 87 21.08 -3.35 -13.40
C LEU A 87 21.25 -2.11 -14.28
N ALA A 88 20.49 -2.00 -15.38
CA ALA A 88 20.50 -0.80 -16.22
C ALA A 88 20.01 0.45 -15.46
N ILE A 89 19.02 0.28 -14.58
CA ILE A 89 18.53 1.38 -13.73
C ILE A 89 19.59 1.83 -12.73
N GLU A 90 20.23 0.90 -12.02
CA GLU A 90 21.21 1.21 -10.98
C GLU A 90 22.53 1.76 -11.53
N GLN A 91 22.96 1.30 -12.70
CA GLN A 91 24.24 1.69 -13.31
C GLN A 91 24.16 3.00 -14.09
N ASP A 92 23.04 3.71 -14.02
CA ASP A 92 22.77 4.92 -14.79
C ASP A 92 23.14 4.80 -16.28
N ALA A 93 22.90 3.61 -16.85
CA ALA A 93 23.27 3.33 -18.22
C ALA A 93 22.40 4.19 -19.16
N ASP A 94 23.05 5.03 -19.97
CA ASP A 94 22.45 5.91 -20.98
C ASP A 94 21.91 5.10 -22.17
N GLN A 95 20.88 4.30 -21.91
CA GLN A 95 20.02 3.73 -22.93
C GLN A 95 18.68 4.45 -22.89
N ASP A 96 18.19 4.88 -24.04
CA ASP A 96 16.91 5.61 -24.18
C ASP A 96 15.74 4.88 -23.50
N HIS A 97 15.75 3.54 -23.53
CA HIS A 97 14.75 2.67 -22.89
C HIS A 97 14.82 2.72 -21.36
N THR A 98 16.02 2.72 -20.78
CA THR A 98 16.26 2.81 -19.33
C THR A 98 15.80 4.16 -18.78
N ASN A 99 16.03 5.24 -19.53
CA ASN A 99 15.61 6.58 -19.15
C ASN A 99 14.08 6.71 -19.13
N HIS A 100 13.39 6.12 -20.11
CA HIS A 100 11.93 6.11 -20.13
C HIS A 100 11.32 5.27 -18.98
N LEU A 101 11.94 4.13 -18.65
CA LEU A 101 11.53 3.30 -17.52
C LEU A 101 11.74 4.02 -16.17
N LYS A 102 12.89 4.68 -15.99
CA LYS A 102 13.17 5.51 -14.79
C LYS A 102 12.13 6.60 -14.60
N GLN A 103 11.79 7.31 -15.68
CA GLN A 103 10.79 8.37 -15.64
C GLN A 103 9.42 7.84 -15.24
N LYS A 104 8.99 6.71 -15.82
CA LYS A 104 7.73 6.05 -15.45
C LYS A 104 7.72 5.55 -14.01
N LEU A 105 8.83 4.97 -13.54
CA LEU A 105 8.99 4.53 -12.16
C LEU A 105 8.93 5.71 -11.18
N ALA A 106 9.54 6.84 -11.52
CA ALA A 106 9.46 8.07 -10.74
C ALA A 106 8.01 8.57 -10.63
N ASN A 107 7.27 8.60 -11.74
CA ASN A 107 5.86 8.96 -11.75
C ASN A 107 5.02 7.99 -10.90
N LEU A 108 5.30 6.68 -11.01
CA LEU A 108 4.64 5.63 -10.23
C LEU A 108 4.87 5.81 -8.72
N ARG A 109 6.11 6.16 -8.33
CA ARG A 109 6.45 6.45 -6.93
C ARG A 109 5.65 7.65 -6.41
N VAL A 110 5.60 8.75 -7.16
CA VAL A 110 4.83 9.95 -6.80
C VAL A 110 3.33 9.65 -6.67
N LEU A 111 2.79 8.85 -7.59
CA LEU A 111 1.39 8.43 -7.57
C LEU A 111 1.08 7.60 -6.33
N PHE A 112 1.90 6.60 -6.01
CA PHE A 112 1.67 5.74 -4.86
C PHE A 112 1.98 6.41 -3.51
N GLU A 113 2.87 7.40 -3.48
CA GLU A 113 3.09 8.24 -2.30
C GLU A 113 1.81 8.95 -1.84
N LYS A 114 0.95 9.38 -2.78
CA LYS A 114 -0.38 9.96 -2.46
C LYS A 114 -1.29 8.99 -1.70
N TYR A 115 -1.10 7.69 -1.92
CA TYR A 115 -1.83 6.61 -1.24
C TYR A 115 -1.04 5.99 -0.10
N HIS A 116 0.05 6.62 0.34
CA HIS A 116 0.95 6.15 1.40
C HIS A 116 1.61 4.78 1.13
N LEU A 117 1.70 4.37 -0.13
CA LEU A 117 2.35 3.12 -0.54
C LEU A 117 3.79 3.40 -0.96
N ARG A 118 4.74 2.62 -0.43
CA ARG A 118 6.15 2.67 -0.84
C ARG A 118 6.41 1.65 -1.94
N VAL A 119 6.94 2.08 -3.09
CA VAL A 119 7.31 1.18 -4.18
C VAL A 119 8.71 0.58 -3.94
N GLU A 120 8.80 -0.74 -3.87
CA GLU A 120 10.04 -1.51 -3.73
C GLU A 120 10.26 -2.35 -4.99
N LEU A 121 11.46 -2.29 -5.58
CA LEU A 121 11.79 -3.06 -6.79
C LEU A 121 12.43 -4.38 -6.37
N VAL A 122 11.99 -5.47 -6.99
CA VAL A 122 12.53 -6.82 -6.75
C VAL A 122 12.99 -7.39 -8.08
N PRO A 123 14.31 -7.65 -8.27
CA PRO A 123 14.84 -8.18 -9.53
C PRO A 123 14.65 -9.69 -9.63
N TYR A 124 14.27 -10.17 -10.82
CA TYR A 124 14.15 -11.59 -11.16
C TYR A 124 15.01 -11.93 -12.38
N LEU A 125 15.56 -13.15 -12.42
CA LEU A 125 16.44 -13.60 -13.49
C LEU A 125 15.68 -13.87 -14.79
N ASP A 126 14.56 -14.58 -14.69
CA ASP A 126 13.78 -15.04 -15.83
C ASP A 126 12.34 -14.53 -15.79
N HIS A 127 11.73 -14.38 -16.97
CA HIS A 127 10.30 -14.08 -17.09
C HIS A 127 9.43 -15.12 -16.39
N ALA A 128 9.81 -16.40 -16.44
CA ALA A 128 9.08 -17.49 -15.80
C ALA A 128 9.03 -17.29 -14.27
N ASP A 129 10.17 -16.94 -13.66
CA ASP A 129 10.26 -16.68 -12.22
C ASP A 129 9.50 -15.41 -11.83
N LEU A 130 9.56 -14.37 -12.65
CA LEU A 130 8.82 -13.12 -12.45
C LEU A 130 7.30 -13.36 -12.47
N HIS A 131 6.82 -14.13 -13.44
CA HIS A 131 5.41 -14.53 -13.50
C HIS A 131 5.02 -15.43 -12.33
N HIS A 132 5.87 -16.40 -11.96
CA HIS A 132 5.63 -17.28 -10.82
C HIS A 132 5.57 -16.49 -9.49
N ALA A 133 6.41 -15.47 -9.32
CA ALA A 133 6.38 -14.56 -8.18
C ALA A 133 5.07 -13.77 -8.08
N LEU A 134 4.48 -13.36 -9.21
CA LEU A 134 3.17 -12.72 -9.24
C LEU A 134 2.05 -13.68 -8.82
N ILE A 135 2.12 -14.94 -9.28
CA ILE A 135 1.16 -16.00 -8.92
C ILE A 135 1.24 -16.32 -7.43
N ASN A 136 2.46 -16.44 -6.90
CA ASN A 136 2.72 -16.76 -5.49
C ASN A 136 2.56 -15.57 -4.54
N LYS A 137 2.20 -14.39 -5.06
CA LYS A 137 1.97 -13.14 -4.28
C LYS A 137 3.23 -12.59 -3.62
N GLU A 138 4.40 -12.94 -4.13
CA GLU A 138 5.68 -12.38 -3.68
C GLU A 138 5.86 -10.94 -4.17
N VAL A 139 5.33 -10.65 -5.36
CA VAL A 139 5.22 -9.32 -5.96
C VAL A 139 3.76 -8.98 -6.24
N HIS A 140 3.46 -7.67 -6.22
CA HIS A 140 2.10 -7.15 -6.39
C HIS A 140 1.85 -6.69 -7.83
N VAL A 141 2.92 -6.26 -8.49
CA VAL A 141 2.92 -5.78 -9.87
C VAL A 141 4.19 -6.32 -10.52
N ILE A 142 4.10 -6.73 -11.79
CA ILE A 142 5.28 -7.04 -12.60
C ILE A 142 5.37 -6.08 -13.77
N TYR A 143 6.60 -5.76 -14.13
CA TYR A 143 6.93 -5.05 -15.35
C TYR A 143 7.24 -6.05 -16.45
N THR A 144 6.52 -5.97 -17.57
CA THR A 144 6.81 -6.74 -18.78
C THR A 144 6.89 -5.80 -19.97
N GLN A 145 7.99 -5.86 -20.71
CA GLN A 145 8.13 -5.13 -21.96
C GLN A 145 7.27 -5.80 -23.05
N SER A 146 6.58 -5.00 -23.86
CA SER A 146 5.97 -5.49 -25.09
C SER A 146 7.08 -5.94 -26.02
N ASP A 147 7.15 -7.23 -26.31
CA ASP A 147 7.96 -7.71 -27.43
C ASP A 147 7.33 -7.12 -28.70
N ALA A 148 8.13 -6.41 -29.51
CA ALA A 148 7.69 -5.63 -30.66
C ALA A 148 7.22 -6.52 -31.83
N LYS A 149 6.08 -7.21 -31.66
CA LYS A 149 5.45 -8.05 -32.68
C LYS A 149 3.94 -7.87 -32.75
N ALA A 150 3.47 -6.64 -32.89
CA ALA A 150 2.17 -6.34 -33.47
C ALA A 150 2.08 -4.87 -33.87
N GLY A 151 2.60 -4.51 -35.06
CA GLY A 151 2.12 -3.40 -35.92
C GLY A 151 1.92 -1.97 -35.38
N TYR A 152 2.14 -1.69 -34.10
CA TYR A 152 1.93 -0.40 -33.47
C TYR A 152 3.26 0.18 -33.02
N THR A 153 3.66 1.25 -33.68
CA THR A 153 4.78 2.11 -33.30
C THR A 153 4.44 2.85 -32.01
N GLY A 154 4.96 2.34 -30.90
CA GLY A 154 4.94 3.01 -29.60
C GLY A 154 5.36 2.03 -28.53
N ASP A 155 6.49 2.29 -27.86
CA ASP A 155 6.97 1.52 -26.71
C ASP A 155 5.87 1.45 -25.65
N SER A 156 5.09 0.38 -25.72
CA SER A 156 3.93 0.15 -24.87
C SER A 156 4.40 -0.71 -23.72
N PHE A 157 4.26 -0.18 -22.51
CA PHE A 157 4.73 -0.83 -21.31
C PHE A 157 3.55 -1.56 -20.68
N TYR A 158 3.73 -2.82 -20.28
CA TYR A 158 2.69 -3.58 -19.62
C TYR A 158 3.00 -3.70 -18.13
N LEU A 159 2.08 -3.23 -17.28
CA LEU A 159 2.10 -3.48 -15.85
C LEU A 159 1.01 -4.51 -15.54
N ASN A 160 1.40 -5.71 -15.16
CA ASN A 160 0.42 -6.72 -14.77
C ASN A 160 0.25 -6.69 -13.26
N THR A 161 -0.98 -6.56 -12.78
CA THR A 161 -1.29 -6.59 -11.35
C THR A 161 -2.48 -7.48 -11.06
N ARG A 162 -2.43 -8.22 -9.96
CA ARG A 162 -3.56 -9.06 -9.51
C ARG A 162 -4.57 -8.29 -8.66
N LEU A 163 -4.23 -7.08 -8.22
CA LEU A 163 -5.01 -6.32 -7.24
C LEU A 163 -5.87 -5.28 -7.93
N GLN A 164 -7.19 -5.49 -7.91
CA GLN A 164 -8.17 -4.57 -8.50
C GLN A 164 -7.99 -3.12 -8.01
N ARG A 165 -7.71 -2.93 -6.71
CA ARG A 165 -7.49 -1.59 -6.15
C ARG A 165 -6.26 -0.88 -6.74
N ILE A 166 -5.20 -1.63 -7.02
CA ILE A 166 -3.99 -1.09 -7.65
C ILE A 166 -4.29 -0.74 -9.10
N HIS A 167 -5.00 -1.60 -9.82
CA HIS A 167 -5.45 -1.31 -11.18
C HIS A 167 -6.33 -0.05 -11.25
N GLU A 168 -7.29 0.12 -10.33
CA GLU A 168 -8.08 1.36 -10.23
C GLU A 168 -7.22 2.60 -9.99
N ILE A 169 -6.23 2.49 -9.10
CA ILE A 169 -5.30 3.59 -8.79
C ILE A 169 -4.43 3.94 -10.00
N LEU A 170 -3.95 2.94 -10.74
CA LEU A 170 -3.13 3.13 -11.95
C LEU A 170 -3.96 3.77 -13.09
N ASN A 171 -5.21 3.33 -13.28
CA ASN A 171 -6.09 3.87 -14.31
C ASN A 171 -6.66 5.26 -13.96
N ALA A 172 -6.71 5.61 -12.67
CA ALA A 172 -7.18 6.91 -12.22
C ALA A 172 -6.20 8.05 -12.56
N ASP A 173 -4.94 7.74 -12.89
CA ASP A 173 -3.91 8.75 -13.19
C ASP A 173 -3.55 8.79 -14.69
N PRO A 174 -3.86 9.91 -15.39
CA PRO A 174 -3.57 10.07 -16.81
C PRO A 174 -2.06 10.23 -17.10
N SER A 175 -1.19 10.38 -16.09
CA SER A 175 0.27 10.42 -16.31
C SER A 175 0.85 9.07 -16.73
N LEU A 176 0.09 7.97 -16.60
CA LEU A 176 0.47 6.61 -16.99
C LEU A 176 -0.24 6.12 -18.27
N THR A 177 -0.79 7.03 -19.10
CA THR A 177 -1.61 6.72 -20.29
C THR A 177 -1.00 5.72 -21.30
N SER A 178 0.33 5.53 -21.31
CA SER A 178 1.02 4.53 -22.15
C SER A 178 1.35 3.22 -21.42
N VAL A 179 0.67 2.95 -20.31
CA VAL A 179 0.80 1.70 -19.56
C VAL A 179 -0.50 0.91 -19.70
N LEU A 180 -0.44 -0.21 -20.41
CA LEU A 180 -1.53 -1.17 -20.46
C LEU A 180 -1.48 -1.98 -19.16
N VAL A 181 -2.50 -1.82 -18.32
CA VAL A 181 -2.60 -2.52 -17.05
C VAL A 181 -3.56 -3.69 -17.22
N ASP A 182 -3.05 -4.91 -17.21
CA ASP A 182 -3.89 -6.11 -17.26
C ASP A 182 -4.07 -6.68 -15.84
N ILE A 183 -5.33 -6.96 -15.47
CA ILE A 183 -5.73 -7.55 -14.20
C ILE A 183 -5.64 -9.08 -14.25
N ASN A 184 -5.49 -9.67 -15.45
CA ASN A 184 -5.71 -11.09 -15.72
C ASN A 184 -4.68 -11.73 -16.68
N ALA A 185 -3.38 -11.41 -16.56
CA ALA A 185 -2.32 -12.21 -17.22
C ALA A 185 -2.19 -13.66 -16.68
N LEU A 186 -3.22 -14.18 -16.02
CA LEU A 186 -3.30 -15.46 -15.34
C LEU A 186 -4.33 -16.40 -16.00
N ASN A 187 -4.66 -16.20 -17.28
CA ASN A 187 -5.39 -17.20 -18.05
C ASN A 187 -4.74 -17.44 -19.44
N PRO A 188 -3.87 -18.45 -19.61
CA PRO A 188 -3.37 -18.86 -20.93
C PRO A 188 -4.43 -19.59 -21.78
N LYS A 189 -5.72 -19.21 -21.70
CA LYS A 189 -6.82 -19.91 -22.39
C LYS A 189 -7.73 -19.06 -23.29
N GLU A 190 -7.37 -17.83 -23.64
CA GLU A 190 -8.05 -17.10 -24.73
C GLU A 190 -7.16 -16.85 -25.94
N VAL A 191 -6.34 -17.86 -26.28
CA VAL A 191 -5.79 -18.03 -27.63
C VAL A 191 -6.32 -19.35 -28.20
N CYS A 192 -7.64 -19.43 -28.38
CA CYS A 192 -8.26 -20.34 -29.33
C CYS A 192 -9.74 -19.97 -29.50
N LEU A 193 -10.02 -19.13 -30.49
CA LEU A 193 -11.10 -19.28 -31.46
C LEU A 193 -10.93 -18.26 -32.59
#